data_AF-A0A2D7NTM4-F1
#
_entry.id   AF-A0A2D7NTM4-F1
#
_cell.length_a   1.000
_cell.length_b   1.000
_cell.length_c   1.000
_cell.angle_alpha   90.00
_cell.angle_beta   90.00
_cell.angle_gamma   90.00
#
_symmetry.space_group_name_H-M   'P 1'
#
loop_
_entity.id
_entity.type
_entity.pdbx_description
1 polymer ?
#
loop_
_entity_poly.entity_id
_entity_poly.type
_entity_poly.pdbx_seq_one_letter_code
_entity_poly.pdbx_strand_id
1 'polypeptide(L)'
;MNKPEDFWNWFLKHQSVYLKLGEIKSDLRDAAVHDMQFELDKYCDQIFFEIGGDEGDHRGALIISAAGDLDFFPHVRTLVAAAPEMEDWEVIAFKPAQPGPVLINYEDQLFNPEETILIPLLHDVYPDSVGIQVCFEDFEDANEGHYMGATFLMLEALIGEEAAINDIEYLEVCRIPQDIEDIDHLMLSDIENHIIEIKTQDLYENGH
;
A
#
# COMPACT_ATOMS: atom_id res chain seq x y z
N MET A 1 -23.82 8.16 -2.69
CA MET A 1 -22.92 8.64 -1.63
C MET A 1 -23.72 9.03 -0.41
N ASN A 2 -23.74 8.14 0.57
CA ASN A 2 -24.15 8.48 1.93
C ASN A 2 -23.11 9.37 2.59
N LYS A 3 -23.40 9.87 3.80
CA LYS A 3 -22.41 10.63 4.56
C LYS A 3 -21.49 9.68 5.34
N PRO A 4 -20.24 10.07 5.65
CA PRO A 4 -19.34 9.28 6.49
C PRO A 4 -19.99 8.81 7.80
N GLU A 5 -20.82 9.65 8.42
CA GLU A 5 -21.47 9.34 9.69
C GLU A 5 -22.45 8.16 9.59
N ASP A 6 -23.02 7.90 8.41
CA ASP A 6 -23.93 6.76 8.21
C ASP A 6 -23.18 5.43 8.35
N PHE A 7 -21.98 5.33 7.75
CA PHE A 7 -21.08 4.18 7.91
C PHE A 7 -20.65 4.02 9.37
N TRP A 8 -20.18 5.10 10.01
CA TRP A 8 -19.70 5.03 11.39
C TRP A 8 -20.80 4.65 12.40
N ASN A 9 -22.02 5.17 12.21
CA ASN A 9 -23.18 4.77 13.03
C ASN A 9 -23.53 3.29 12.88
N TRP A 10 -23.30 2.73 11.69
CA TRP A 10 -23.44 1.30 11.47
C TRP A 10 -22.27 0.54 12.12
N PHE A 11 -21.02 0.95 11.90
CA PHE A 11 -19.84 0.29 12.41
C PHE A 11 -19.86 0.18 13.94
N LEU A 12 -20.20 1.26 14.66
CA LEU A 12 -20.30 1.28 16.13
C LEU A 12 -21.25 0.21 16.70
N LYS A 13 -22.28 -0.20 15.94
CA LYS A 13 -23.25 -1.22 16.37
C LYS A 13 -22.78 -2.65 16.08
N HIS A 14 -21.82 -2.83 15.18
CA HIS A 14 -21.39 -4.14 14.67
C HIS A 14 -19.90 -4.45 14.94
N GLN A 15 -19.12 -3.46 15.38
CA GLN A 15 -17.66 -3.53 15.58
C GLN A 15 -17.17 -4.75 16.39
N SER A 16 -17.97 -5.25 17.34
CA SER A 16 -17.56 -6.35 18.23
C SER A 16 -17.34 -7.68 17.51
N VAL A 17 -17.99 -7.91 16.36
CA VAL A 17 -17.72 -9.07 15.49
C VAL A 17 -16.33 -8.97 14.87
N TYR A 18 -15.91 -7.76 14.50
CA TYR A 18 -14.70 -7.51 13.74
C TYR A 18 -13.43 -7.69 14.58
N LEU A 19 -13.51 -7.44 15.89
CA LEU A 19 -12.44 -7.75 16.86
C LEU A 19 -12.15 -9.25 17.00
N LYS A 20 -13.05 -10.12 16.52
CA LYS A 20 -12.96 -11.58 16.69
C LYS A 20 -12.97 -12.34 15.36
N LEU A 21 -12.65 -11.68 14.25
CA LEU A 21 -12.68 -12.30 12.91
C LEU A 21 -11.82 -13.57 12.82
N GLY A 22 -10.68 -13.59 13.50
CA GLY A 22 -9.79 -14.75 13.53
C GLY A 22 -10.34 -15.96 14.29
N GLU A 23 -11.33 -15.76 15.17
CA GLU A 23 -11.89 -16.80 16.03
C GLU A 23 -13.18 -17.43 15.47
N ILE A 24 -13.78 -16.81 14.46
CA ILE A 24 -15.06 -17.24 13.88
C ILE A 24 -14.85 -18.17 12.67
N LYS A 25 -15.84 -19.03 12.42
CA LYS A 25 -15.85 -19.97 11.29
C LYS A 25 -15.83 -19.21 9.96
N SER A 26 -15.17 -19.78 8.94
CA SER A 26 -14.99 -19.19 7.60
C SER A 26 -16.26 -18.56 7.04
N ASP A 27 -17.38 -19.28 7.00
CA ASP A 27 -18.60 -18.79 6.36
C ASP A 27 -19.20 -17.57 7.08
N LEU A 28 -19.03 -17.49 8.41
CA LEU A 28 -19.49 -16.34 9.19
C LEU A 28 -18.55 -15.15 9.06
N ARG A 29 -17.25 -15.42 8.90
CA ARG A 29 -16.24 -14.40 8.60
C ARG A 29 -16.49 -13.76 7.25
N ASP A 30 -16.74 -14.56 6.23
CA ASP A 30 -16.96 -14.07 4.87
C ASP A 30 -18.26 -13.25 4.79
N ALA A 31 -19.31 -13.66 5.52
CA ALA A 31 -20.52 -12.87 5.66
C ALA A 31 -20.28 -11.52 6.38
N ALA A 32 -19.50 -11.51 7.46
CA ALA A 32 -19.16 -10.27 8.16
C ALA A 32 -18.33 -9.31 7.29
N VAL A 33 -17.33 -9.83 6.57
CA VAL A 33 -16.53 -9.05 5.62
C VAL A 33 -17.42 -8.46 4.52
N HIS A 34 -18.35 -9.26 3.99
CA HIS A 34 -19.32 -8.78 3.01
C HIS A 34 -20.22 -7.68 3.56
N ASP A 35 -20.76 -7.83 4.78
CA ASP A 35 -21.61 -6.83 5.41
C ASP A 35 -20.87 -5.50 5.62
N MET A 36 -19.61 -5.55 6.05
CA MET A 36 -18.76 -4.35 6.18
C MET A 36 -18.52 -3.67 4.84
N GLN A 37 -18.11 -4.42 3.82
CA GLN A 37 -17.87 -3.84 2.50
C GLN A 37 -19.17 -3.25 1.93
N PHE A 38 -20.29 -3.96 2.06
CA PHE A 38 -21.59 -3.49 1.58
C PHE A 38 -22.01 -2.16 2.21
N GLU A 39 -21.70 -1.95 3.48
CA GLU A 39 -22.02 -0.69 4.18
C GLU A 39 -21.01 0.42 3.82
N LEU A 40 -19.75 0.06 3.59
CA LEU A 40 -18.72 0.97 3.09
C LEU A 40 -19.05 1.46 1.67
N ASP A 41 -19.50 0.58 0.79
CA ASP A 41 -19.88 0.86 -0.61
C ASP A 41 -21.00 1.91 -0.73
N LYS A 42 -21.89 1.98 0.28
CA LYS A 42 -22.95 3.01 0.31
C LYS A 42 -22.37 4.41 0.46
N TYR A 43 -21.23 4.53 1.14
CA TYR A 43 -20.45 5.75 1.18
C TYR A 43 -19.65 5.89 -0.12
N CYS A 44 -18.74 4.97 -0.43
CA CYS A 44 -17.94 4.97 -1.65
C CYS A 44 -17.59 3.53 -2.03
N ASP A 45 -17.90 3.11 -3.26
CA ASP A 45 -17.72 1.75 -3.78
C ASP A 45 -16.35 1.50 -4.42
N GLN A 46 -15.42 2.44 -4.22
CA GLN A 46 -14.03 2.38 -4.70
C GLN A 46 -13.02 2.49 -3.55
N ILE A 47 -13.49 2.27 -2.31
CA ILE A 47 -12.63 2.15 -1.14
C ILE A 47 -12.89 0.82 -0.44
N PHE A 48 -11.85 0.30 0.18
CA PHE A 48 -11.83 -1.02 0.79
C PHE A 48 -11.36 -0.91 2.23
N PHE A 49 -11.44 -2.01 2.96
CA PHE A 49 -10.93 -2.06 4.32
C PHE A 49 -10.03 -3.27 4.55
N GLU A 50 -9.13 -3.12 5.52
CA GLU A 50 -8.40 -4.20 6.14
C GLU A 50 -8.56 -4.11 7.66
N ILE A 51 -8.56 -5.27 8.31
CA ILE A 51 -8.58 -5.35 9.77
C ILE A 51 -7.25 -5.94 10.22
N GLY A 52 -6.49 -5.14 10.94
CA GLY A 52 -5.25 -5.51 11.59
C GLY A 52 -5.35 -5.34 13.11
N GLY A 53 -4.19 -5.26 13.74
CA GLY A 53 -4.03 -5.11 15.18
C GLY A 53 -2.83 -5.93 15.64
N ASP A 54 -2.01 -5.34 16.50
CA ASP A 54 -0.89 -6.05 17.09
C ASP A 54 -1.40 -7.05 18.12
N GLU A 55 -0.80 -8.25 18.19
CA GLU A 55 -1.12 -9.24 19.24
C GLU A 55 -0.91 -8.69 20.66
N GLY A 56 -0.17 -7.58 20.79
CA GLY A 56 0.10 -6.87 22.05
C GLY A 56 -0.77 -5.64 22.33
N ASP A 57 -1.49 -5.08 21.34
CA ASP A 57 -2.48 -4.02 21.56
C ASP A 57 -3.87 -4.67 21.65
N HIS A 58 -4.66 -4.29 22.65
CA HIS A 58 -6.03 -4.78 22.78
C HIS A 58 -6.98 -4.11 21.78
N ARG A 59 -6.50 -3.11 21.04
CA ARG A 59 -7.26 -2.41 19.99
C ARG A 59 -7.09 -3.08 18.63
N GLY A 60 -8.20 -3.22 17.91
CA GLY A 60 -8.18 -3.54 16.48
C GLY A 60 -7.78 -2.33 15.65
N ALA A 61 -7.10 -2.54 14.51
CA ALA A 61 -6.84 -1.50 13.53
C ALA A 61 -7.80 -1.67 12.35
N LEU A 62 -8.60 -0.65 12.04
CA LEU A 62 -9.41 -0.57 10.83
C LEU A 62 -8.69 0.33 9.84
N ILE A 63 -8.11 -0.27 8.81
CA ILE A 63 -7.42 0.43 7.73
C ILE A 63 -8.41 0.63 6.60
N ILE A 64 -8.53 1.85 6.08
CA ILE A 64 -9.33 2.17 4.89
C ILE A 64 -8.38 2.47 3.73
N SER A 65 -8.54 1.78 2.62
CA SER A 65 -7.63 1.84 1.45
C SER A 65 -8.40 2.28 0.20
N ALA A 66 -7.72 2.95 -0.73
CA ALA A 66 -8.23 3.25 -2.07
C ALA A 66 -7.69 2.26 -3.12
N ALA A 67 -6.99 1.21 -2.68
CA ALA A 67 -6.32 0.24 -3.55
C ALA A 67 -5.44 0.91 -4.62
N GLY A 68 -4.75 1.98 -4.23
CA GLY A 68 -3.85 2.73 -5.10
C GLY A 68 -4.52 3.74 -6.05
N ASP A 69 -5.85 3.88 -6.04
CA ASP A 69 -6.54 4.85 -6.89
C ASP A 69 -6.56 6.25 -6.24
N LEU A 70 -5.71 7.13 -6.77
CA LEU A 70 -5.52 8.50 -6.30
C LEU A 70 -6.81 9.33 -6.29
N ASP A 71 -7.77 9.07 -7.19
CA ASP A 71 -9.04 9.79 -7.26
C ASP A 71 -9.90 9.56 -6.01
N PHE A 72 -9.68 8.45 -5.30
CA PHE A 72 -10.43 8.08 -4.09
C PHE A 72 -9.71 8.39 -2.78
N PHE A 73 -8.46 8.85 -2.82
CA PHE A 73 -7.72 9.27 -1.62
C PHE A 73 -8.49 10.33 -0.79
N PRO A 74 -9.12 11.36 -1.39
CA PRO A 74 -9.92 12.31 -0.62
C PRO A 74 -11.12 11.66 0.10
N HIS A 75 -11.71 10.61 -0.47
CA HIS A 75 -12.83 9.89 0.13
C HIS A 75 -12.40 9.07 1.34
N VAL A 76 -11.24 8.40 1.26
CA VAL A 76 -10.61 7.70 2.38
C VAL A 76 -10.36 8.65 3.53
N ARG A 77 -9.65 9.77 3.28
CA ARG A 77 -9.34 10.76 4.34
C ARG A 77 -10.59 11.37 4.96
N THR A 78 -11.60 11.66 4.14
CA THR A 78 -12.88 12.20 4.63
C THR A 78 -13.60 11.20 5.54
N LEU A 79 -13.59 9.91 5.20
CA LEU A 79 -14.20 8.87 6.03
C LEU A 79 -13.45 8.72 7.35
N VAL A 80 -12.13 8.57 7.30
CA VAL A 80 -11.27 8.39 8.49
C VAL A 80 -11.35 9.60 9.42
N ALA A 81 -11.32 10.83 8.88
CA ALA A 81 -11.45 12.06 9.68
C ALA A 81 -12.82 12.21 10.38
N ALA A 82 -13.85 11.53 9.87
CA ALA A 82 -15.18 11.50 10.47
C ALA A 82 -15.37 10.36 11.49
N ALA A 83 -14.33 9.54 11.73
CA ALA A 83 -14.40 8.42 12.67
C ALA A 83 -14.71 8.92 14.09
N PRO A 84 -15.69 8.33 14.79
CA PRO A 84 -15.93 8.61 16.19
C PRO A 84 -14.77 8.07 17.05
N GLU A 85 -14.55 8.65 18.23
CA GLU A 85 -13.63 8.08 19.20
C GLU A 85 -14.12 6.68 19.64
N MET A 86 -13.23 5.69 19.57
CA MET A 86 -13.50 4.30 19.90
C MET A 86 -12.35 3.76 20.76
N GLU A 87 -12.67 3.21 21.92
CA GLU A 87 -11.65 2.72 22.87
C GLU A 87 -10.91 1.49 22.32
N ASP A 88 -11.65 0.59 21.66
CA ASP A 88 -11.14 -0.68 21.15
C ASP A 88 -10.62 -0.61 19.70
N TRP A 89 -10.61 0.57 19.07
CA TRP A 89 -10.22 0.71 17.65
C TRP A 89 -9.28 1.86 17.38
N GLU A 90 -8.35 1.60 16.49
CA GLU A 90 -7.61 2.61 15.75
C GLU A 90 -8.10 2.63 14.31
N VAL A 91 -8.37 3.82 13.77
CA VAL A 91 -8.79 3.98 12.37
C VAL A 91 -7.66 4.64 11.61
N ILE A 92 -7.19 3.98 10.55
CA ILE A 92 -6.01 4.35 9.79
C ILE A 92 -6.41 4.64 8.35
N ALA A 93 -5.92 5.75 7.79
CA ALA A 93 -6.05 6.05 6.38
C ALA A 93 -4.87 5.43 5.64
N PHE A 94 -5.18 4.62 4.62
CA PHE A 94 -4.23 3.88 3.77
C PHE A 94 -3.42 2.84 4.52
N LYS A 95 -2.91 1.85 3.77
CA LYS A 95 -2.06 0.81 4.36
C LYS A 95 -0.74 1.42 4.84
N PRO A 96 -0.35 1.25 6.11
CA PRO A 96 0.96 1.67 6.58
C PRO A 96 2.05 0.73 6.04
N ALA A 97 3.29 1.23 6.00
CA ALA A 97 4.46 0.38 5.80
C ALA A 97 4.53 -0.72 6.87
N GLN A 98 4.96 -1.91 6.47
CA GLN A 98 5.10 -3.05 7.36
C GLN A 98 6.47 -3.01 8.06
N PRO A 99 6.52 -3.27 9.38
CA PRO A 99 7.79 -3.31 10.08
C PRO A 99 8.56 -4.60 9.80
N GLY A 100 9.86 -4.48 9.58
CA GLY A 100 10.78 -5.61 9.44
C GLY A 100 10.84 -6.19 8.03
N PRO A 101 11.50 -7.36 7.85
CA PRO A 101 11.62 -8.00 6.54
C PRO A 101 10.25 -8.40 6.00
N VAL A 102 9.99 -8.06 4.73
CA VAL A 102 8.73 -8.34 4.05
C VAL A 102 8.92 -9.42 3.00
N LEU A 103 7.94 -10.33 2.90
CA LEU A 103 7.86 -11.33 1.85
C LEU A 103 6.45 -11.29 1.27
N ILE A 104 6.36 -11.11 -0.04
CA ILE A 104 5.08 -11.02 -0.74
C ILE A 104 4.82 -12.33 -1.46
N ASN A 105 3.72 -12.99 -1.13
CA ASN A 105 3.21 -14.11 -1.92
C ASN A 105 2.10 -13.59 -2.83
N TYR A 106 2.34 -13.63 -4.14
CA TYR A 106 1.41 -13.17 -5.15
C TYR A 106 1.25 -14.23 -6.24
N GLU A 107 0.01 -14.70 -6.44
CA GLU A 107 -0.33 -15.77 -7.39
C GLU A 107 0.58 -17.01 -7.29
N ASP A 108 0.85 -17.47 -6.06
CA ASP A 108 1.72 -18.62 -5.72
C ASP A 108 3.22 -18.41 -5.98
N GLN A 109 3.66 -17.19 -6.33
CA GLN A 109 5.07 -16.81 -6.44
C GLN A 109 5.50 -15.95 -5.23
N LEU A 110 6.67 -16.26 -4.68
CA LEU A 110 7.26 -15.52 -3.56
C LEU A 110 8.21 -14.45 -4.07
N PHE A 111 8.03 -13.23 -3.59
CA PHE A 111 8.87 -12.07 -3.88
C PHE A 111 9.51 -11.54 -2.61
N ASN A 112 10.81 -11.27 -2.69
CA ASN A 112 11.61 -10.73 -1.60
C ASN A 112 12.23 -9.40 -2.06
N PRO A 113 11.82 -8.25 -1.51
CA PRO A 113 12.41 -6.97 -1.90
C PRO A 113 13.91 -6.83 -1.59
N GLU A 114 14.44 -7.60 -0.64
CA GLU A 114 15.89 -7.63 -0.36
C GLU A 114 16.70 -8.32 -1.47
N GLU A 115 16.03 -9.06 -2.37
CA GLU A 115 16.65 -9.77 -3.50
C GLU A 115 16.11 -9.27 -4.86
N THR A 116 15.21 -8.30 -4.85
CA THR A 116 14.60 -7.74 -6.06
C THR A 116 15.39 -6.52 -6.50
N ILE A 117 15.89 -6.53 -7.74
CA ILE A 117 16.73 -5.47 -8.26
C ILE A 117 15.87 -4.26 -8.65
N LEU A 118 16.33 -3.07 -8.25
CA LEU A 118 15.79 -1.78 -8.62
C LEU A 118 16.85 -0.98 -9.37
N ILE A 119 16.51 -0.47 -10.55
CA ILE A 119 17.34 0.47 -11.31
C ILE A 119 16.70 1.87 -11.19
N PRO A 120 17.39 2.85 -10.59
CA PRO A 120 16.92 4.24 -10.59
C PRO A 120 16.89 4.84 -11.99
N LEU A 121 15.82 5.56 -12.31
CA LEU A 121 15.66 6.30 -13.56
C LEU A 121 15.65 7.80 -13.26
N LEU A 122 16.75 8.47 -13.58
CA LEU A 122 16.89 9.91 -13.38
C LEU A 122 16.28 10.68 -14.57
N HIS A 123 15.57 11.76 -14.26
CA HIS A 123 15.00 12.64 -15.28
C HIS A 123 15.77 13.97 -15.34
N ASP A 124 16.41 14.26 -16.48
CA ASP A 124 17.28 15.45 -16.65
C ASP A 124 16.59 16.79 -16.33
N VAL A 125 15.27 16.90 -16.56
CA VAL A 125 14.51 18.14 -16.36
C VAL A 125 13.86 18.22 -14.97
N TYR A 126 13.64 17.07 -14.34
CA TYR A 126 12.93 16.95 -13.06
C TYR A 126 13.76 16.05 -12.15
N PRO A 127 14.90 16.55 -11.66
CA PRO A 127 15.85 15.74 -10.89
C PRO A 127 15.29 15.28 -9.54
N ASP A 128 14.18 15.88 -9.09
CA ASP A 128 13.41 15.52 -7.89
C ASP A 128 12.33 14.46 -8.15
N SER A 129 12.10 14.08 -9.41
CA SER A 129 11.16 13.00 -9.76
C SER A 129 11.83 11.64 -9.60
N VAL A 130 11.14 10.75 -8.91
CA VAL A 130 11.55 9.37 -8.66
C VAL A 130 10.99 8.49 -9.77
N GLY A 131 11.87 8.10 -10.70
CA GLY A 131 11.60 7.03 -11.65
C GLY A 131 12.32 5.76 -11.24
N ILE A 132 11.66 4.60 -11.35
CA ILE A 132 12.28 3.30 -11.04
C ILE A 132 11.91 2.24 -12.08
N GLN A 133 12.84 1.33 -12.32
CA GLN A 133 12.64 0.10 -13.07
C GLN A 133 12.91 -1.10 -12.15
N VAL A 134 11.93 -1.97 -11.97
CA VAL A 134 12.04 -3.15 -11.10
C VAL A 134 12.25 -4.41 -11.93
N CYS A 135 13.32 -5.14 -11.64
CA CYS A 135 13.83 -6.19 -12.52
C CYS A 135 13.61 -7.60 -11.96
N PHE A 136 13.16 -8.51 -12.80
CA PHE A 136 12.94 -9.92 -12.45
C PHE A 136 13.64 -10.88 -13.43
N GLU A 137 14.10 -12.04 -12.95
CA GLU A 137 14.82 -13.01 -13.78
C GLU A 137 13.92 -13.64 -14.86
N ASP A 138 12.69 -13.99 -14.44
CA ASP A 138 11.68 -14.72 -15.21
C ASP A 138 10.61 -13.80 -15.85
N PHE A 139 10.93 -12.52 -16.03
CA PHE A 139 10.04 -11.56 -16.69
C PHE A 139 9.89 -11.83 -18.19
N GLU A 140 8.65 -11.77 -18.68
CA GLU A 140 8.29 -11.76 -20.10
C GLU A 140 7.15 -10.74 -20.34
N ASP A 141 7.08 -10.08 -21.49
CA ASP A 141 6.02 -9.08 -21.75
C ASP A 141 4.59 -9.64 -21.55
N ALA A 142 4.39 -10.94 -21.76
CA ALA A 142 3.11 -11.61 -21.56
C ALA A 142 2.67 -11.71 -20.08
N ASN A 143 3.61 -11.57 -19.13
CA ASN A 143 3.36 -11.63 -17.69
C ASN A 143 3.63 -10.29 -16.98
N GLU A 144 3.73 -9.18 -17.72
CA GLU A 144 4.00 -7.84 -17.17
C GLU A 144 3.05 -7.48 -16.02
N GLY A 145 1.74 -7.72 -16.18
CA GLY A 145 0.76 -7.42 -15.13
C GLY A 145 0.96 -8.17 -13.82
N HIS A 146 1.51 -9.39 -13.87
CA HIS A 146 1.84 -10.17 -12.67
C HIS A 146 2.97 -9.50 -11.88
N TYR A 147 4.07 -9.17 -12.56
CA TYR A 147 5.22 -8.52 -11.93
C TYR A 147 4.93 -7.09 -11.50
N MET A 148 4.11 -6.35 -12.26
CA MET A 148 3.64 -5.04 -11.85
C MET A 148 2.82 -5.12 -10.57
N GLY A 149 1.88 -6.07 -10.48
CA GLY A 149 1.09 -6.31 -9.27
C GLY A 149 1.95 -6.68 -8.06
N ALA A 150 2.91 -7.60 -8.24
CA ALA A 150 3.86 -7.95 -7.19
C ALA A 150 4.72 -6.74 -6.75
N THR A 151 5.13 -5.90 -7.70
CA THR A 151 5.91 -4.68 -7.42
C THR A 151 5.13 -3.70 -6.57
N PHE A 152 3.86 -3.42 -6.92
CA PHE A 152 3.00 -2.57 -6.09
C PHE A 152 2.81 -3.12 -4.67
N LEU A 153 2.60 -4.43 -4.52
CA LEU A 153 2.48 -5.04 -3.19
C LEU A 153 3.78 -4.92 -2.37
N MET A 154 4.94 -5.06 -3.02
CA MET A 154 6.24 -4.85 -2.36
C MET A 154 6.41 -3.38 -1.95
N LEU A 155 6.08 -2.42 -2.82
CA LEU A 155 6.14 -0.99 -2.51
C LEU A 155 5.18 -0.62 -1.36
N GLU A 156 3.92 -1.06 -1.41
CA GLU A 156 2.96 -0.86 -0.31
C GLU A 156 3.50 -1.41 1.02
N ALA A 157 4.11 -2.59 0.99
CA ALA A 157 4.68 -3.19 2.20
C ALA A 157 5.90 -2.42 2.73
N LEU A 158 6.74 -1.86 1.85
CA LEU A 158 7.96 -1.16 2.25
C LEU A 158 7.71 0.27 2.71
N ILE A 159 6.88 1.03 1.99
CA ILE A 159 6.73 2.48 2.19
C ILE A 159 5.28 2.92 2.45
N GLY A 160 4.33 1.98 2.45
CA GLY A 160 2.91 2.25 2.61
C GLY A 160 2.23 2.65 1.30
N GLU A 161 0.90 2.51 1.26
CA GLU A 161 0.08 2.78 0.07
C GLU A 161 0.21 4.24 -0.40
N GLU A 162 0.22 5.20 0.53
CA GLU A 162 0.25 6.61 0.15
C GLU A 162 1.56 7.01 -0.55
N ALA A 163 2.71 6.59 -0.01
CA ALA A 163 4.01 6.87 -0.58
C ALA A 163 4.23 6.09 -1.90
N ALA A 164 3.80 4.83 -1.95
CA ALA A 164 3.90 4.01 -3.16
C ALA A 164 3.21 4.64 -4.38
N ILE A 165 2.17 5.46 -4.17
CA ILE A 165 1.43 6.14 -5.23
C ILE A 165 1.91 7.57 -5.48
N ASN A 166 2.25 8.32 -4.42
CA ASN A 166 2.56 9.75 -4.56
C ASN A 166 4.05 10.06 -4.71
N ASP A 167 4.92 9.14 -4.30
CA ASP A 167 6.37 9.38 -4.24
C ASP A 167 7.16 8.73 -5.37
N ILE A 168 6.48 8.08 -6.33
CA ILE A 168 7.07 7.44 -7.50
C ILE A 168 6.34 7.95 -8.76
N GLU A 169 6.98 8.82 -9.53
CA GLU A 169 6.41 9.43 -10.74
C GLU A 169 6.46 8.50 -11.96
N TYR A 170 7.40 7.56 -11.98
CA TYR A 170 7.51 6.57 -13.07
C TYR A 170 7.90 5.20 -12.53
N LEU A 171 7.14 4.18 -12.92
CA LEU A 171 7.39 2.80 -12.57
C LEU A 171 7.25 1.93 -13.81
N GLU A 172 8.24 1.09 -14.07
CA GLU A 172 8.13 -0.01 -15.02
C GLU A 172 8.77 -1.28 -14.46
N VAL A 173 8.40 -2.41 -15.04
CA VAL A 173 8.98 -3.72 -14.72
C VAL A 173 9.67 -4.28 -15.94
N CYS A 174 10.79 -4.96 -15.75
CA CYS A 174 11.54 -5.55 -16.85
C CYS A 174 12.25 -6.84 -16.46
N ARG A 175 12.85 -7.48 -17.46
CA ARG A 175 13.81 -8.55 -17.22
C ARG A 175 15.12 -7.96 -16.73
N ILE A 176 15.78 -8.64 -15.79
CA ILE A 176 17.15 -8.30 -15.37
C ILE A 176 18.04 -8.16 -16.63
N PRO A 177 18.65 -6.99 -16.87
CA PRO A 177 19.54 -6.77 -18.01
C PRO A 177 20.76 -7.70 -17.98
N GLN A 178 21.30 -8.07 -19.14
CA GLN A 178 22.49 -8.93 -19.22
C GLN A 178 23.76 -8.25 -18.67
N ASP A 179 23.78 -6.92 -18.73
CA ASP A 179 24.85 -6.03 -18.32
C ASP A 179 24.54 -5.36 -16.97
N ILE A 180 23.72 -5.98 -16.12
CA ILE A 180 23.36 -5.45 -14.79
C ILE A 180 24.57 -5.12 -13.90
N GLU A 181 25.70 -5.82 -14.06
CA GLU A 181 26.95 -5.53 -13.34
C GLU A 181 27.55 -4.16 -13.69
N ASP A 182 27.23 -3.61 -14.87
CA ASP A 182 27.68 -2.31 -15.36
C ASP A 182 26.63 -1.19 -15.17
N ILE A 183 25.44 -1.54 -14.66
CA ILE A 183 24.32 -0.61 -14.41
C ILE A 183 24.25 -0.29 -12.91
N ASP A 184 24.09 0.99 -12.57
CA ASP A 184 23.85 1.40 -11.18
C ASP A 184 22.47 0.91 -10.72
N HIS A 185 22.45 0.14 -9.63
CA HIS A 185 21.24 -0.51 -9.13
C HIS A 185 21.28 -0.67 -7.62
N LEU A 186 20.10 -0.79 -7.05
CA LEU A 186 19.82 -1.02 -5.63
C LEU A 186 19.00 -2.30 -5.47
N MET A 187 18.78 -2.71 -4.22
CA MET A 187 17.69 -3.63 -3.92
C MET A 187 16.41 -2.81 -3.69
N LEU A 188 15.25 -3.39 -4.03
CA LEU A 188 13.97 -2.72 -3.87
C LEU A 188 13.72 -2.35 -2.40
N SER A 189 14.26 -3.11 -1.45
CA SER A 189 14.24 -2.78 -0.01
C SER A 189 14.85 -1.41 0.33
N ASP A 190 15.72 -0.86 -0.53
CA ASP A 190 16.36 0.45 -0.32
C ASP A 190 15.54 1.63 -0.87
N ILE A 191 14.34 1.38 -1.41
CA ILE A 191 13.50 2.40 -2.07
C ILE A 191 13.21 3.63 -1.19
N GLU A 192 12.94 3.45 0.10
CA GLU A 192 12.63 4.57 1.00
C GLU A 192 13.81 5.54 1.09
N ASN A 193 15.02 5.01 1.25
CA ASN A 193 16.24 5.82 1.29
C ASN A 193 16.47 6.54 -0.04
N HIS A 194 16.25 5.84 -1.17
CA HIS A 194 16.39 6.43 -2.49
C HIS A 194 15.43 7.60 -2.71
N ILE A 195 14.15 7.45 -2.34
CA ILE A 195 13.14 8.53 -2.40
C ILE A 195 13.61 9.72 -1.56
N ILE A 196 14.07 9.48 -0.33
CA ILE A 196 14.56 10.55 0.55
C ILE A 196 15.75 11.29 -0.08
N GLU A 197 16.71 10.56 -0.65
CA GLU A 197 17.90 11.16 -1.29
C GLU A 197 17.50 12.07 -2.46
N ILE A 198 16.66 11.59 -3.38
CA ILE A 198 16.20 12.36 -4.54
C ILE A 198 15.44 13.61 -4.10
N LYS A 199 14.45 13.45 -3.20
CA LYS A 199 13.61 14.57 -2.75
C LYS A 199 14.33 15.59 -1.86
N THR A 200 15.48 15.22 -1.27
CA THR A 200 16.27 16.13 -0.42
C THR A 200 17.45 16.78 -1.14
N GLN A 201 18.02 16.17 -2.19
CA GLN A 201 19.09 16.78 -2.99
C GLN A 201 18.64 18.12 -3.62
N ASP A 202 17.39 18.18 -4.06
CA ASP A 202 16.82 19.38 -4.71
C ASP A 202 16.66 20.59 -3.76
N LEU A 203 16.51 20.33 -2.44
CA LEU A 203 16.47 21.38 -1.41
C LEU A 203 17.83 22.07 -1.20
N TYR A 204 18.94 21.39 -1.52
CA TYR A 204 20.28 21.95 -1.38
C TYR A 204 20.77 22.66 -2.65
N GLU A 205 20.37 22.18 -3.84
CA GLU A 205 20.78 22.81 -5.11
C GLU A 205 19.98 24.08 -5.44
N ASN A 206 18.71 24.17 -5.02
CA ASN A 206 17.86 25.35 -5.23
C ASN A 206 17.89 26.36 -4.06
N GLY A 207 18.77 26.16 -3.08
CA GLY A 207 18.94 26.99 -1.87
C GLY A 207 19.94 28.15 -1.99
N HIS A 208 20.32 28.57 -3.20
CA HIS A 208 21.32 29.63 -3.46
C HIS A 208 20.82 30.74 -4.40
#